data_AF-A0A1V4K8D1-F1
#
_entry.id   AF-A0A1V4K8D1-F1
#
_cell.length_a   1.000
_cell.length_b   1.000
_cell.length_c   1.000
_cell.angle_alpha   90.00
_cell.angle_beta   90.00
_cell.angle_gamma   90.00
#
_symmetry.space_group_name_H-M   'P 1'
#
loop_
_entity.id
_entity.type
_entity.pdbx_description
1 polymer ?
#
loop_
_entity_poly.entity_id
_entity_poly.type
_entity_poly.pdbx_seq_one_letter_code
_entity_poly.pdbx_strand_id
1 'polypeptide(L)'
;MRDVTVQGATMRDVTMMGDVTIIGDVTTGGVTITGRVTIMGDVTTMGDATTVGATTMGDVTMIGDATIIGGVTIMGDVTIIGDATTVGNVIVQDATVMGDVTIMGDVTVQDATIGDDVTIMGDVTIIGDATIMGDVIVLRDVTMMGDAITMGVAIMGDVTI
;
A
#
# COMPACT_ATOMS: atom_id res chain seq x y z
N MET A 1 10.81 -13.01 20.33
CA MET A 1 11.44 -11.69 20.11
C MET A 1 10.69 -10.69 21.00
N ARG A 2 11.25 -9.51 21.28
CA ARG A 2 10.61 -8.50 22.13
C ARG A 2 9.95 -7.46 21.24
N ASP A 3 8.75 -7.03 21.62
CA ASP A 3 8.05 -5.95 20.95
C ASP A 3 8.85 -4.65 21.08
N VAL A 4 8.86 -3.83 20.03
CA VAL A 4 9.56 -2.54 20.00
C VAL A 4 8.52 -1.42 20.02
N THR A 5 8.70 -0.44 20.89
CA THR A 5 7.90 0.80 20.88
C THR A 5 8.80 1.97 20.51
N VAL A 6 8.42 2.72 19.46
CA VAL A 6 9.07 3.97 19.05
C VAL A 6 8.10 5.12 19.28
N GLN A 7 8.57 6.21 19.87
CA GLN A 7 7.83 7.47 19.93
C GLN A 7 8.54 8.47 19.02
N GLY A 8 7.84 8.98 18.00
CA GLY A 8 8.26 10.04 17.09
C GLY A 8 9.75 10.10 16.76
N ALA A 9 10.18 9.62 15.60
CA ALA A 9 11.60 9.45 15.33
C ALA A 9 12.01 9.77 13.89
N THR A 10 13.18 10.39 13.76
CA THR A 10 13.89 10.54 12.48
C THR A 10 15.12 9.63 12.49
N MET A 11 15.16 8.67 11.58
CA MET A 11 16.23 7.66 11.51
C MET A 11 16.78 7.60 10.08
N ARG A 12 18.03 7.13 9.92
CA ARG A 12 18.61 6.90 8.59
C ARG A 12 18.12 5.57 8.03
N ASP A 13 18.66 4.46 8.51
CA ASP A 13 18.20 3.14 8.13
C ASP A 13 17.71 2.41 9.37
N VAL A 14 16.59 1.72 9.23
CA VAL A 14 15.92 1.06 10.35
C VAL A 14 15.74 -0.41 10.03
N THR A 15 16.26 -1.26 10.92
CA THR A 15 15.94 -2.69 10.93
C THR A 15 15.34 -3.05 12.27
N MET A 16 14.09 -3.51 12.27
CA MET A 16 13.41 -3.98 13.48
C MET A 16 12.94 -5.42 13.29
N MET A 17 13.06 -6.21 14.36
CA MET A 17 12.64 -7.62 14.40
C MET A 17 11.62 -7.81 15.52
N GLY A 18 10.54 -8.53 15.23
CA GLY A 18 9.38 -8.66 16.10
C GLY A 18 8.33 -7.60 15.81
N ASP A 19 7.26 -7.62 16.61
CA ASP A 19 6.15 -6.67 16.42
C ASP A 19 6.60 -5.26 16.86
N VAL A 20 6.22 -4.26 16.06
CA VAL A 20 6.62 -2.87 16.26
C VAL A 20 5.38 -2.02 16.43
N THR A 21 5.35 -1.22 17.50
CA THR A 21 4.38 -0.15 17.69
C THR A 21 5.07 1.20 17.60
N ILE A 22 4.58 2.09 16.75
CA ILE A 22 5.07 3.46 16.62
C ILE A 22 3.94 4.42 17.03
N ILE A 23 4.27 5.38 17.89
CA ILE A 23 3.35 6.43 18.32
C ILE A 23 3.95 7.78 17.90
N GLY A 24 3.21 8.54 17.11
CA GLY A 24 3.67 9.77 16.48
C GLY A 24 4.46 9.53 15.19
N ASP A 25 4.87 10.63 14.57
CA ASP A 25 5.36 10.61 13.19
C ASP A 25 6.77 10.04 13.08
N VAL A 26 7.02 9.27 12.02
CA VAL A 26 8.33 8.68 11.75
C VAL A 26 8.81 9.04 10.36
N THR A 27 10.08 9.45 10.28
CA THR A 27 10.80 9.62 9.02
C THR A 27 12.01 8.69 9.00
N THR A 28 12.12 7.87 7.96
CA THR A 28 13.27 6.97 7.74
C THR A 28 13.82 7.14 6.32
N GLY A 29 15.11 6.83 6.14
CA GLY A 29 15.72 6.62 4.82
C GLY A 29 15.24 5.28 4.26
N GLY A 30 15.87 4.16 4.62
CA GLY A 30 15.36 2.82 4.35
C GLY A 30 14.76 2.14 5.58
N VAL A 31 13.78 1.27 5.38
CA VAL A 31 13.15 0.52 6.48
C VAL A 31 12.96 -0.96 6.13
N THR A 32 13.36 -1.83 7.06
CA THR A 32 13.05 -3.25 7.03
C THR A 32 12.48 -3.68 8.37
N ILE A 33 11.21 -4.02 8.42
CA ILE A 33 10.57 -4.51 9.64
C ILE A 33 10.07 -5.93 9.42
N THR A 34 10.58 -6.85 10.25
CA THR A 34 10.24 -8.27 10.23
C THR A 34 9.35 -8.61 11.42
N GLY A 35 8.05 -8.44 11.24
CA GLY A 35 7.02 -8.57 12.27
C GLY A 35 5.90 -7.59 12.01
N ARG A 36 4.77 -7.73 12.73
CA ARG A 36 3.62 -6.86 12.50
C ARG A 36 3.94 -5.44 12.92
N VAL A 37 3.58 -4.49 12.08
CA VAL A 37 3.76 -3.07 12.33
C VAL A 37 2.42 -2.42 12.68
N THR A 38 2.36 -1.66 13.76
CA THR A 38 1.23 -0.78 14.09
C THR A 38 1.76 0.64 14.29
N ILE A 39 1.26 1.59 13.50
CA ILE A 39 1.70 2.99 13.56
C ILE A 39 0.49 3.87 13.83
N MET A 40 0.57 4.73 14.85
CA MET A 40 -0.41 5.76 15.17
C MET A 40 0.22 7.13 14.93
N GLY A 41 0.20 7.58 13.69
CA GLY A 41 0.90 8.78 13.20
C GLY A 41 1.36 8.60 11.76
N ASP A 42 1.98 9.64 11.21
CA ASP A 42 2.38 9.66 9.80
C ASP A 42 3.74 8.98 9.58
N VAL A 43 3.90 8.36 8.42
CA VAL A 43 5.13 7.66 8.03
C VAL A 43 5.69 8.31 6.78
N THR A 44 6.97 8.67 6.82
CA THR A 44 7.72 9.06 5.63
C THR A 44 8.94 8.16 5.48
N THR A 45 9.09 7.51 4.32
CA THR A 45 10.29 6.73 3.98
C THR A 45 10.92 7.32 2.72
N MET A 46 12.21 7.63 2.75
CA MET A 46 12.95 8.34 1.67
C MET A 46 13.77 7.40 0.77
N GLY A 47 13.65 6.09 0.97
CA GLY A 47 14.20 5.04 0.13
C GLY A 47 13.32 3.79 0.20
N ASP A 48 13.85 2.67 -0.28
CA ASP A 48 13.07 1.44 -0.36
C ASP A 48 12.64 0.93 1.02
N ALA A 49 11.42 0.41 1.08
CA ALA A 49 10.84 -0.14 2.29
C ALA A 49 10.45 -1.60 2.11
N THR A 50 10.71 -2.41 3.13
CA THR A 50 10.15 -3.75 3.26
C THR A 50 9.48 -3.91 4.61
N THR A 51 8.18 -4.22 4.62
CA THR A 51 7.42 -4.46 5.87
C THR A 51 6.67 -5.77 5.82
N VAL A 52 6.55 -6.45 6.96
CA VAL A 52 5.81 -7.71 7.07
C VAL A 52 4.49 -7.50 7.81
N GLY A 53 3.44 -7.13 7.09
CA GLY A 53 2.12 -6.83 7.62
C GLY A 53 2.10 -5.52 8.39
N ALA A 54 1.23 -4.60 7.98
CA ALA A 54 1.18 -3.25 8.55
C ALA A 54 -0.25 -2.80 8.80
N THR A 55 -0.45 -2.15 9.93
CA THR A 55 -1.65 -1.36 10.22
C THR A 55 -1.21 0.05 10.56
N THR A 56 -1.60 1.03 9.75
CA THR A 56 -1.27 2.44 9.99
C THR A 56 -2.56 3.24 10.19
N MET A 57 -2.61 4.00 11.27
CA MET A 57 -3.65 4.98 11.58
C MET A 57 -3.05 6.39 11.40
N GLY A 58 -2.87 6.77 10.15
CA GLY A 58 -2.17 7.99 9.71
C GLY A 58 -1.78 7.86 8.24
N ASP A 59 -1.14 8.90 7.71
CA ASP A 59 -0.76 8.94 6.31
C ASP A 59 0.59 8.22 6.09
N VAL A 60 0.76 7.60 4.92
CA VAL A 60 1.98 6.91 4.53
C VAL A 60 2.52 7.53 3.26
N THR A 61 3.70 8.14 3.35
CA THR A 61 4.48 8.60 2.21
C THR A 61 5.74 7.74 2.05
N MET A 62 5.96 7.20 0.85
CA MET A 62 7.17 6.48 0.48
C MET A 62 7.77 7.06 -0.78
N ILE A 63 9.07 7.31 -0.75
CA ILE A 63 9.87 7.77 -1.88
C ILE A 63 10.92 6.70 -2.11
N GLY A 64 10.80 5.96 -3.20
CA GLY A 64 11.45 4.66 -3.42
C GLY A 64 10.43 3.54 -3.50
N ASP A 65 10.91 2.32 -3.73
CA ASP A 65 10.04 1.18 -3.98
C ASP A 65 9.49 0.60 -2.67
N ALA A 66 8.21 0.22 -2.71
CA ALA A 66 7.49 -0.35 -1.58
C ALA A 66 7.32 -1.86 -1.76
N THR A 67 7.83 -2.65 -0.82
CA THR A 67 7.49 -4.08 -0.71
C THR A 67 6.78 -4.37 0.61
N ILE A 68 5.58 -4.93 0.52
CA ILE A 68 4.81 -5.35 1.69
C ILE A 68 4.52 -6.84 1.60
N ILE A 69 4.84 -7.58 2.67
CA ILE A 69 4.60 -9.02 2.78
C ILE A 69 3.56 -9.26 3.87
N GLY A 70 2.43 -9.86 3.53
CA GLY A 70 1.28 -9.97 4.41
C GLY A 70 0.26 -8.84 4.16
N GLY A 71 -0.89 -8.94 4.81
CA GLY A 71 -1.96 -7.95 4.64
C GLY A 71 -1.60 -6.58 5.20
N VAL A 72 -2.05 -5.53 4.51
CA VAL A 72 -1.88 -4.14 4.92
C VAL A 72 -3.23 -3.46 5.07
N THR A 73 -3.34 -2.64 6.11
CA THR A 73 -4.50 -1.77 6.34
C THR A 73 -4.00 -0.37 6.69
N ILE A 74 -4.32 0.63 5.86
CA ILE A 74 -3.95 2.02 6.11
C ILE A 74 -5.24 2.84 6.20
N MET A 75 -5.46 3.43 7.37
CA MET A 75 -6.63 4.24 7.71
C MET A 75 -6.30 5.72 7.56
N GLY A 76 -5.70 6.07 6.42
CA GLY A 76 -5.20 7.38 6.01
C GLY A 76 -4.77 7.32 4.54
N ASP A 77 -4.14 8.38 4.05
CA ASP A 77 -3.74 8.48 2.66
C ASP A 77 -2.41 7.78 2.41
N VAL A 78 -2.28 7.14 1.24
CA VAL A 78 -1.06 6.48 0.81
C VAL A 78 -0.50 7.20 -0.40
N THR A 79 0.75 7.64 -0.32
CA THR A 79 1.51 8.16 -1.46
C THR A 79 2.79 7.35 -1.63
N ILE A 80 2.99 6.72 -2.78
CA ILE A 80 4.23 6.02 -3.14
C ILE A 80 4.80 6.66 -4.41
N ILE A 81 6.05 7.13 -4.34
CA ILE A 81 6.82 7.63 -5.48
C ILE A 81 7.86 6.57 -5.81
N GLY A 82 7.48 5.62 -6.65
CA GLY A 82 8.20 4.37 -6.93
C GLY A 82 7.22 3.23 -7.16
N ASP A 83 7.74 2.04 -7.38
CA ASP A 83 6.91 0.85 -7.62
C ASP A 83 6.37 0.29 -6.30
N ALA A 84 5.16 -0.26 -6.32
CA ALA A 84 4.52 -0.85 -5.15
C ALA A 84 4.21 -2.33 -5.40
N THR A 85 4.82 -3.21 -4.60
CA THR A 85 4.54 -4.64 -4.59
C THR A 85 3.98 -5.08 -3.24
N THR A 86 2.79 -5.69 -3.24
CA THR A 86 2.21 -6.30 -2.04
C THR A 86 1.95 -7.80 -2.25
N VAL A 87 2.39 -8.63 -1.30
CA VAL A 87 2.04 -10.05 -1.21
C VAL A 87 1.07 -10.25 -0.06
N GLY A 88 -0.22 -10.05 -0.31
CA GLY A 88 -1.27 -10.09 0.69
C GLY A 88 -2.40 -9.12 0.35
N ASN A 89 -3.42 -9.08 1.20
CA ASN A 89 -4.59 -8.23 0.97
C ASN A 89 -4.30 -6.77 1.34
N VAL A 90 -4.80 -5.84 0.54
CA VAL A 90 -4.63 -4.39 0.71
C VAL A 90 -5.97 -3.77 1.05
N ILE A 91 -6.02 -3.00 2.14
CA ILE A 91 -7.15 -2.13 2.47
C ILE A 91 -6.62 -0.73 2.73
N VAL A 92 -6.99 0.23 1.89
CA VAL A 92 -6.56 1.63 2.01
C VAL A 92 -7.74 2.55 1.74
N GLN A 93 -7.73 3.77 2.30
CA GLN A 93 -8.69 4.79 1.87
C GLN A 93 -8.26 5.32 0.51
N ASP A 94 -7.33 6.28 0.49
CA ASP A 94 -6.90 6.92 -0.74
C ASP A 94 -5.48 6.50 -1.08
N ALA A 95 -5.25 6.10 -2.33
CA ALA A 95 -3.95 5.63 -2.80
C ALA A 95 -3.50 6.42 -4.03
N THR A 96 -2.34 7.07 -3.92
CA THR A 96 -1.61 7.65 -5.04
C THR A 96 -0.29 6.91 -5.23
N VAL A 97 -0.08 6.29 -6.39
CA VAL A 97 1.19 5.61 -6.73
C VAL A 97 1.73 6.17 -8.04
N MET A 98 2.94 6.72 -8.01
CA MET A 98 3.67 7.19 -9.21
C MET A 98 4.69 6.12 -9.64
N GLY A 99 4.18 4.97 -10.04
CA GLY A 99 4.94 3.79 -10.46
C GLY A 99 4.00 2.61 -10.70
N ASP A 100 4.57 1.44 -10.98
CA ASP A 100 3.82 0.22 -11.22
C ASP A 100 3.26 -0.34 -9.90
N VAL A 101 2.06 -0.92 -9.95
CA VAL A 101 1.42 -1.58 -8.81
C VAL A 101 1.23 -3.07 -9.09
N THR A 102 1.82 -3.92 -8.26
CA THR A 102 1.60 -5.37 -8.28
C THR A 102 1.07 -5.86 -6.95
N ILE A 103 -0.12 -6.49 -6.94
CA ILE A 103 -0.73 -7.02 -5.71
C ILE A 103 -1.08 -8.49 -5.89
N MET A 104 -0.45 -9.35 -5.08
CA MET A 104 -0.70 -10.79 -5.00
C MET A 104 -1.71 -11.12 -3.88
N GLY A 105 -2.87 -10.49 -3.93
CA GLY A 105 -3.94 -10.62 -2.95
C GLY A 105 -5.15 -9.76 -3.34
N ASP A 106 -6.14 -9.69 -2.46
CA ASP A 106 -7.34 -8.90 -2.69
C ASP A 106 -7.11 -7.43 -2.36
N VAL A 107 -7.80 -6.53 -3.06
CA VAL A 107 -7.68 -5.08 -2.89
C VAL A 107 -9.03 -4.49 -2.53
N THR A 108 -9.06 -3.65 -1.51
CA THR A 108 -10.16 -2.72 -1.23
C THR A 108 -9.58 -1.33 -1.11
N VAL A 109 -10.04 -0.42 -1.97
CA VAL A 109 -9.62 0.97 -1.99
C VAL A 109 -10.84 1.88 -2.07
N GLN A 110 -10.77 3.03 -1.42
CA GLN A 110 -11.76 4.09 -1.63
C GLN A 110 -11.47 4.78 -2.95
N ASP A 111 -10.44 5.64 -2.99
CA ASP A 111 -10.01 6.33 -4.20
C ASP A 111 -8.59 5.90 -4.61
N ALA A 112 -8.34 5.72 -5.90
CA ALA A 112 -7.05 5.33 -6.43
C ALA A 112 -6.60 6.22 -7.60
N THR A 113 -5.36 6.71 -7.55
CA THR A 113 -4.67 7.35 -8.67
C THR A 113 -3.32 6.66 -8.90
N ILE A 114 -3.16 6.00 -10.04
CA ILE A 114 -1.93 5.25 -10.36
C ILE A 114 -1.36 5.76 -11.68
N GLY A 115 -0.05 6.07 -11.65
CA GLY A 115 0.67 6.70 -12.75
C GLY A 115 1.05 5.75 -13.88
N ASP A 116 1.21 4.45 -13.59
CA ASP A 116 1.65 3.44 -14.56
C ASP A 116 0.75 2.19 -14.50
N ASP A 117 1.30 0.99 -14.71
CA ASP A 117 0.53 -0.24 -14.90
C ASP A 117 0.10 -0.86 -13.56
N VAL A 118 -1.02 -1.58 -13.58
CA VAL A 118 -1.59 -2.25 -12.42
C VAL A 118 -1.84 -3.72 -12.72
N THR A 119 -1.25 -4.60 -11.91
CA THR A 119 -1.52 -6.04 -11.93
C THR A 119 -2.01 -6.53 -10.57
N ILE A 120 -3.23 -7.06 -10.52
CA ILE A 120 -3.83 -7.61 -9.30
C ILE A 120 -4.23 -9.06 -9.53
N MET A 121 -3.72 -9.95 -8.68
CA MET A 121 -4.00 -11.39 -8.77
C MET A 121 -5.25 -11.83 -8.00
N GLY A 122 -5.73 -11.02 -7.05
CA GLY A 122 -6.94 -11.27 -6.26
C GLY A 122 -8.16 -10.51 -6.75
N ASP A 123 -9.18 -10.45 -5.89
CA ASP A 123 -10.40 -9.68 -6.15
C ASP A 123 -10.16 -8.19 -5.89
N VAL A 124 -10.85 -7.32 -6.61
CA VAL A 124 -10.74 -5.86 -6.47
C VAL A 124 -12.09 -5.27 -6.08
N THR A 125 -12.10 -4.45 -5.05
CA THR A 125 -13.23 -3.61 -4.65
C THR A 125 -12.80 -2.15 -4.65
N ILE A 126 -13.43 -1.34 -5.50
CA ILE A 126 -13.23 0.11 -5.56
C ILE A 126 -14.52 0.78 -5.10
N ILE A 127 -14.47 1.51 -3.98
CA ILE A 127 -15.66 2.11 -3.35
C ILE A 127 -15.93 3.50 -3.94
N GLY A 128 -14.90 4.29 -4.19
CA GLY A 128 -14.95 5.59 -4.84
C GLY A 128 -14.45 5.50 -6.28
N ASP A 129 -13.56 6.41 -6.66
CA ASP A 129 -13.09 6.57 -8.03
C ASP A 129 -11.67 6.00 -8.24
N ALA A 130 -11.40 5.47 -9.43
CA ALA A 130 -10.08 4.99 -9.82
C ALA A 130 -9.60 5.63 -11.14
N THR A 131 -8.45 6.29 -11.12
CA THR A 131 -7.76 6.79 -12.32
C THR A 131 -6.43 6.09 -12.46
N ILE A 132 -6.24 5.32 -13.53
CA ILE A 132 -5.02 4.57 -13.81
C ILE A 132 -4.53 4.99 -15.20
N MET A 133 -3.32 5.55 -15.26
CA MET A 133 -2.76 6.06 -16.51
C MET A 133 -2.08 4.99 -17.36
N GLY A 134 -1.87 3.78 -16.81
CA GLY A 134 -1.39 2.60 -17.53
C GLY A 134 -2.47 1.56 -17.84
N ASP A 135 -2.01 0.35 -18.15
CA ASP A 135 -2.83 -0.84 -18.36
C ASP A 135 -3.18 -1.53 -17.03
N VAL A 136 -4.41 -2.03 -16.94
CA VAL A 136 -4.93 -2.73 -15.76
C VAL A 136 -5.20 -4.19 -16.08
N ILE A 137 -4.60 -5.08 -15.29
CA ILE A 137 -4.83 -6.53 -15.35
C ILE A 137 -5.34 -7.01 -14.00
N VAL A 138 -6.55 -7.57 -13.98
CA VAL A 138 -7.13 -8.23 -12.80
C VAL A 138 -7.46 -9.68 -13.13
N LEU A 139 -6.92 -10.62 -12.36
CA LEU A 139 -7.07 -12.05 -12.64
C LEU A 139 -8.39 -12.64 -12.11
N ARG A 140 -9.11 -11.88 -11.28
CA ARG A 140 -10.37 -12.32 -10.66
C ARG A 140 -11.44 -11.25 -10.78
N ASP A 141 -12.34 -11.18 -9.79
CA ASP A 141 -13.55 -10.37 -9.87
C ASP A 141 -13.26 -8.91 -9.51
N VAL A 142 -13.98 -8.00 -10.15
CA VAL A 142 -13.94 -6.56 -9.87
C VAL A 142 -15.33 -6.09 -9.45
N THR A 143 -15.41 -5.45 -8.29
CA THR A 143 -16.59 -4.69 -7.84
C THR A 143 -16.24 -3.21 -7.78
N MET A 144 -17.05 -2.38 -8.41
CA MET A 144 -16.83 -0.94 -8.52
C MET A 144 -18.10 -0.19 -8.15
N MET A 145 -17.99 0.83 -7.30
CA MET A 145 -19.15 1.65 -6.90
C MET A 145 -19.07 3.09 -7.40
N GLY A 146 -17.87 3.61 -7.68
CA GLY A 146 -17.66 4.89 -8.35
C GLY A 146 -17.18 4.74 -9.80
N ASP A 147 -16.50 5.75 -10.31
CA ASP A 147 -16.05 5.79 -11.71
C ASP A 147 -14.62 5.23 -11.86
N ALA A 148 -14.34 4.57 -12.99
CA ALA A 148 -12.98 4.21 -13.35
C ALA A 148 -12.57 4.68 -14.74
N ILE A 149 -11.35 5.20 -14.80
CA ILE A 149 -10.68 5.65 -16.01
C ILE A 149 -9.34 4.92 -16.08
N THR A 150 -9.18 4.09 -17.11
CA THR A 150 -7.97 3.29 -17.36
C THR A 150 -7.60 3.37 -18.84
N MET A 151 -6.31 3.34 -19.19
CA MET A 151 -5.90 3.37 -20.61
C MET A 151 -6.16 2.03 -21.31
N GLY A 152 -5.97 0.92 -20.60
CA GLY A 152 -6.31 -0.42 -21.03
C GLY A 152 -6.80 -1.25 -19.85
N VAL A 153 -7.70 -2.20 -20.09
CA VAL A 153 -8.23 -3.08 -19.04
C VAL A 153 -8.43 -4.50 -19.55
N ALA A 154 -7.92 -5.46 -18.77
CA ALA A 154 -8.15 -6.89 -18.93
C ALA A 154 -8.56 -7.49 -17.59
N ILE A 155 -9.83 -7.92 -17.50
CA ILE A 155 -10.38 -8.58 -16.32
C ILE A 155 -10.76 -10.02 -16.71
N MET A 156 -10.23 -11.00 -15.98
CA MET A 156 -10.48 -12.42 -16.24
C MET A 156 -11.70 -12.98 -15.48
N GLY A 157 -12.13 -12.30 -14.41
CA GLY A 157 -13.33 -12.64 -13.64
C GLY A 157 -14.55 -11.81 -14.03
N ASP A 158 -15.53 -11.79 -13.12
CA ASP A 158 -16.76 -11.03 -13.30
C ASP A 158 -16.57 -9.55 -12.92
N VAL A 159 -17.35 -8.67 -13.57
CA VAL A 159 -17.37 -7.23 -13.27
C VAL A 159 -18.75 -6.85 -12.74
N THR A 160 -18.77 -6.28 -11.54
CA THR A 160 -19.97 -5.72 -10.90
C THR A 160 -19.80 -4.21 -10.73
N ILE A 161 -20.80 -3.43 -11.15
CA ILE A 161 -20.84 -1.96 -11.10
C ILE A 161 -22.16 -1.54 -10.46
#